data_AF-A0A8I1N2S6-F1
#
_entry.id   AF-A0A8I1N2S6-F1
#
_cell.length_a   1.000
_cell.length_b   1.000
_cell.length_c   1.000
_cell.angle_alpha   90.00
_cell.angle_beta   90.00
_cell.angle_gamma   90.00
#
_symmetry.space_group_name_H-M   'P 1'
#
loop_
_entity.id
_entity.type
_entity.pdbx_description
1 polymer ?
#
loop_
_entity_poly.entity_id
_entity_poly.type
_entity_poly.pdbx_seq_one_letter_code
_entity_poly.pdbx_strand_id
1 'polypeptide(L)'
;MTISSVFRQPFDEQAAFFRGKLGKLIPTERWDDVRKSAHDTGFMVAGAAKADLLADLAAAVDRAVTEGVSIEAFRKDFDAIVERHGWSYRGERNWRTRTIFRTNMATSYSAGRLAQLRSSGFSYWIYKHSDSVARPRPLHVSWDGMALPADDPWWQSHYPPNGWGCQCYVVGARSERGVKRLGGRIAQPADDGAEADDGRPNGIDKGWDYMPGATATHLEMAQKTRQWPYELGKAYFVDLPPSARDALATAYRQLPSVADDARLYARAVLDGREVPQYRTLGLVTSQQAEKIKALTGVDAAGFDFALEKPAVLHIANKHGNLSGDVNPVTSAHYGHLPEVFSTPDEIIEAGTAKHNKLAVLQWRKRVGNEDLVVVMEVRPGRKMLVPETFYVKGRAR
;
A
#
# COMPACT_ATOMS: atom_id res chain seq x y z
N MET A 1 -29.61 27.24 15.74
CA MET A 1 -28.98 26.25 14.83
C MET A 1 -30.10 25.50 14.12
N THR A 2 -30.26 25.72 12.81
CA THR A 2 -31.26 25.02 11.99
C THR A 2 -30.84 23.56 11.78
N ILE A 3 -31.79 22.62 11.84
CA ILE A 3 -31.59 21.16 11.66
C ILE A 3 -30.79 20.81 10.39
N SER A 4 -30.77 21.69 9.39
CA SER A 4 -29.95 21.54 8.17
C SER A 4 -28.42 21.57 8.42
N SER A 5 -27.93 22.18 9.51
CA SER A 5 -26.49 22.22 9.83
C SER A 5 -25.96 20.94 10.50
N VAL A 6 -26.85 20.06 10.98
CA VAL A 6 -26.48 18.80 11.66
C VAL A 6 -26.33 17.64 10.67
N PHE A 7 -27.02 17.68 9.53
CA PHE A 7 -27.00 16.61 8.50
C PHE A 7 -26.02 16.87 7.34
N ARG A 8 -25.19 17.92 7.42
CA ARG A 8 -24.20 18.30 6.39
C ARG A 8 -22.79 18.49 6.95
N GLN A 9 -22.48 17.93 8.12
CA GLN A 9 -21.09 17.93 8.56
C GLN A 9 -20.31 16.93 7.70
N PRO A 10 -19.24 17.35 7.01
CA PRO A 10 -18.38 16.43 6.30
C PRO A 10 -17.82 15.40 7.27
N PHE A 11 -17.74 14.15 6.82
CA PHE A 11 -17.04 13.12 7.55
C PHE A 11 -15.53 13.38 7.41
N ASP A 12 -14.93 14.01 8.41
CA ASP A 12 -13.56 14.54 8.33
C ASP A 12 -12.54 13.49 7.91
N GLU A 13 -12.65 12.26 8.41
CA GLU A 13 -11.73 11.16 8.06
C GLU A 13 -11.90 10.74 6.59
N GLN A 14 -13.11 10.77 6.04
CA GLN A 14 -13.35 10.56 4.62
C GLN A 14 -12.74 11.68 3.78
N ALA A 15 -12.97 12.94 4.17
CA ALA A 15 -12.43 14.11 3.48
C ALA A 15 -10.90 14.11 3.49
N ALA A 16 -10.28 13.83 4.64
CA ALA A 16 -8.84 13.73 4.81
C ALA A 16 -8.24 12.62 3.94
N PHE A 17 -8.86 11.43 3.95
CA PHE A 17 -8.44 10.34 3.07
C PHE A 17 -8.54 10.72 1.60
N PHE A 18 -9.68 11.28 1.17
CA PHE A 18 -9.87 11.65 -0.24
C PHE A 18 -8.88 12.72 -0.70
N ARG A 19 -8.67 13.77 0.11
CA ARG A 19 -7.71 14.84 -0.18
C ARG A 19 -6.26 14.34 -0.23
N GLY A 20 -5.92 13.34 0.58
CA GLY A 20 -4.62 12.66 0.51
C GLY A 20 -4.30 12.07 -0.87
N LYS A 21 -5.33 11.70 -1.65
CA LYS A 21 -5.18 11.14 -3.00
C LYS A 21 -4.91 12.21 -4.07
N LEU A 22 -5.28 13.47 -3.79
CA LEU A 22 -5.19 14.57 -4.76
C LEU A 22 -3.74 14.95 -5.09
N GLY A 23 -2.80 14.65 -4.19
CA GLY A 23 -1.36 14.84 -4.44
C GLY A 23 -0.77 13.87 -5.49
N LYS A 24 -1.53 12.86 -5.93
CA LYS A 24 -1.08 11.84 -6.88
C LYS A 24 -2.19 11.50 -7.88
N LEU A 25 -2.23 12.26 -8.98
CA LEU A 25 -3.12 11.99 -10.11
C LEU A 25 -2.47 10.93 -11.01
N ILE A 26 -3.11 9.77 -11.17
CA ILE A 26 -2.57 8.63 -11.93
C ILE A 26 -3.35 8.49 -13.23
N PRO A 27 -2.74 8.77 -14.40
CA PRO A 27 -3.31 8.46 -15.70
C PRO A 27 -3.53 6.96 -15.87
N THR A 28 -4.73 6.56 -16.27
CA THR A 28 -5.07 5.17 -16.58
C THR A 28 -5.92 5.10 -17.84
N GLU A 29 -5.78 4.05 -18.63
CA GLU A 29 -6.64 3.75 -19.77
C GLU A 29 -7.82 2.87 -19.35
N ARG A 30 -7.54 1.88 -18.50
CA ARG A 30 -8.50 0.91 -17.98
C ARG A 30 -8.60 1.03 -16.46
N TRP A 31 -9.67 0.46 -15.92
CA TRP A 31 -9.89 0.47 -14.47
C TRP A 31 -8.94 -0.49 -13.73
N ASP A 32 -8.41 -1.50 -14.42
CA ASP A 32 -7.54 -2.54 -13.87
C ASP A 32 -6.03 -2.29 -14.08
N ASP A 33 -5.67 -1.13 -14.64
CA ASP A 33 -4.28 -0.68 -14.84
C ASP A 33 -3.54 -0.45 -13.51
N VAL A 34 -4.29 -0.16 -12.45
CA VAL A 34 -3.76 0.04 -11.11
C VAL A 34 -4.62 -0.78 -10.16
N ARG A 35 -4.00 -1.37 -9.13
CA ARG A 35 -4.66 -2.33 -8.25
C ARG A 35 -4.43 -1.99 -6.78
N LYS A 36 -5.40 -2.40 -5.95
CA LYS A 36 -5.30 -2.45 -4.47
C LYS A 36 -4.81 -1.13 -3.87
N SER A 37 -3.63 -1.13 -3.23
CA SER A 37 -3.04 -0.01 -2.49
C SER A 37 -2.84 1.26 -3.31
N ALA A 38 -2.75 1.17 -4.63
CA ALA A 38 -2.69 2.35 -5.47
C ALA A 38 -4.03 3.12 -5.50
N HIS A 39 -5.16 2.43 -5.32
CA HIS A 39 -6.46 3.08 -5.13
C HIS A 39 -6.55 3.80 -3.78
N ASP A 40 -5.70 3.51 -2.80
CA ASP A 40 -5.65 4.26 -1.54
C ASP A 40 -4.83 5.55 -1.64
N THR A 41 -3.90 5.63 -2.59
CA THR A 41 -2.84 6.65 -2.59
C THR A 41 -2.88 7.60 -3.77
N GLY A 42 -3.66 7.29 -4.81
CA GLY A 42 -3.82 8.18 -5.96
C GLY A 42 -5.25 8.27 -6.46
N PHE A 43 -5.60 9.42 -7.03
CA PHE A 43 -6.84 9.63 -7.74
C PHE A 43 -6.68 9.26 -9.22
N MET A 44 -7.66 8.55 -9.77
CA MET A 44 -7.63 8.06 -11.14
C MET A 44 -9.05 7.92 -11.70
N VAL A 45 -9.19 8.12 -13.01
CA VAL A 45 -10.42 7.89 -13.76
C VAL A 45 -10.05 7.23 -15.09
N ALA A 46 -10.49 5.98 -15.31
CA ALA A 46 -10.10 5.20 -16.49
C ALA A 46 -10.41 5.92 -17.82
N GLY A 47 -9.40 6.11 -18.67
CA GLY A 47 -9.50 6.84 -19.93
C GLY A 47 -9.30 8.37 -19.81
N ALA A 48 -9.12 8.90 -18.60
CA ALA A 48 -8.73 10.29 -18.37
C ALA A 48 -7.20 10.36 -18.16
N ALA A 49 -6.46 10.51 -19.27
CA ALA A 49 -4.99 10.49 -19.23
C ALA A 49 -4.37 11.88 -19.02
N LYS A 50 -5.09 12.97 -19.33
CA LYS A 50 -4.59 14.35 -19.19
C LYS A 50 -4.64 14.79 -17.72
N ALA A 51 -3.55 15.40 -17.23
CA ALA A 51 -3.43 15.85 -15.84
C ALA A 51 -4.52 16.87 -15.45
N ASP A 52 -4.77 17.88 -16.28
CA ASP A 52 -5.76 18.93 -15.97
C ASP A 52 -7.20 18.38 -15.93
N LEU A 53 -7.51 17.42 -16.80
CA LEU A 53 -8.79 16.70 -16.77
C LEU A 53 -8.95 15.89 -15.49
N LEU A 54 -7.91 15.17 -15.07
CA LEU A 54 -7.93 14.43 -13.80
C LEU A 54 -8.07 15.36 -12.61
N ALA A 55 -7.40 16.51 -12.61
CA ALA A 55 -7.49 17.51 -11.55
C ALA A 55 -8.92 18.07 -11.41
N ASP A 56 -9.54 18.44 -12.52
CA ASP A 56 -10.93 18.94 -12.54
C ASP A 56 -11.93 17.87 -12.07
N LEU A 57 -11.76 16.62 -12.53
CA LEU A 57 -12.59 15.50 -12.07
C LEU A 57 -12.39 15.22 -10.58
N ALA A 58 -11.15 15.31 -10.09
CA ALA A 58 -10.83 15.11 -8.68
C ALA A 58 -11.46 16.20 -7.81
N ALA A 59 -11.43 17.46 -8.26
CA ALA A 59 -12.07 18.58 -7.59
C ALA A 59 -13.60 18.43 -7.54
N ALA A 60 -14.24 17.95 -8.61
CA ALA A 60 -15.67 17.67 -8.62
C ALA A 60 -16.06 16.58 -7.61
N VAL A 61 -15.22 15.55 -7.44
CA VAL A 61 -15.44 14.51 -6.43
C VAL A 61 -15.09 15.01 -5.01
N ASP A 62 -14.05 15.83 -4.83
CA ASP A 62 -13.74 16.46 -3.53
C ASP A 62 -14.95 17.25 -3.03
N ARG A 63 -15.56 18.05 -3.92
CA ARG A 63 -16.79 18.79 -3.61
C ARG A 63 -17.93 17.87 -3.17
N ALA A 64 -18.10 16.74 -3.84
CA ALA A 64 -19.08 15.73 -3.43
C ALA A 64 -18.81 15.15 -2.04
N VAL A 65 -17.54 14.90 -1.71
CA VAL A 65 -17.11 14.39 -0.41
C VAL A 65 -17.27 15.44 0.70
N THR A 66 -16.86 16.68 0.46
CA THR A 66 -16.71 17.70 1.50
C THR A 66 -17.95 18.56 1.69
N GLU A 67 -18.75 18.74 0.64
CA GLU A 67 -19.97 19.58 0.69
C GLU A 67 -21.26 18.73 0.64
N GLY A 68 -21.15 17.42 0.38
CA GLY A 68 -22.30 16.51 0.31
C GLY A 68 -23.23 16.80 -0.87
N VAL A 69 -22.69 17.26 -2.01
CA VAL A 69 -23.50 17.55 -3.20
C VAL A 69 -24.07 16.28 -3.84
N SER A 70 -25.23 16.41 -4.51
CA SER A 70 -25.91 15.27 -5.13
C SER A 70 -25.22 14.78 -6.41
N ILE A 71 -25.60 13.59 -6.87
CA ILE A 71 -25.11 13.05 -8.15
C ILE A 71 -25.53 13.93 -9.34
N GLU A 72 -26.66 14.62 -9.28
CA GLU A 72 -27.11 15.58 -10.29
C GLU A 72 -26.17 16.80 -10.37
N ALA A 73 -25.74 17.32 -9.22
CA ALA A 73 -24.75 18.40 -9.17
C ALA A 73 -23.41 17.94 -9.74
N PHE A 74 -22.92 16.77 -9.31
CA PHE A 74 -21.70 16.17 -9.86
C PHE A 74 -21.78 15.96 -11.39
N ARG A 75 -22.94 15.51 -11.88
CA ARG A 75 -23.21 15.33 -13.32
C ARG A 75 -23.09 16.64 -14.10
N LYS A 76 -23.57 17.76 -13.53
CA LYS A 76 -23.44 19.08 -14.14
C LYS A 76 -21.97 19.50 -14.22
N ASP A 77 -21.18 19.29 -13.16
CA ASP A 77 -19.75 19.58 -13.20
C ASP A 77 -19.03 18.69 -14.23
N PHE A 78 -19.34 17.39 -14.22
CA PHE A 78 -18.76 16.41 -15.13
C PHE A 78 -18.98 16.80 -16.60
N ASP A 79 -20.19 17.22 -16.97
CA ASP A 79 -20.48 17.64 -18.35
C ASP A 79 -19.66 18.88 -18.75
N ALA A 80 -19.57 19.87 -17.86
CA ALA A 80 -18.77 21.08 -18.10
C ALA A 80 -17.27 20.76 -18.23
N ILE A 81 -16.76 19.81 -17.45
CA ILE A 81 -15.37 19.34 -17.51
C ILE A 81 -15.13 18.60 -18.83
N VAL A 82 -16.03 17.70 -19.22
CA VAL A 82 -15.95 16.96 -20.50
C VAL A 82 -15.88 17.92 -21.69
N GLU A 83 -16.78 18.91 -21.71
CA GLU A 83 -16.84 19.93 -22.77
C GLU A 83 -15.55 20.76 -22.82
N ARG A 84 -15.10 21.29 -21.67
CA ARG A 84 -13.87 22.09 -21.56
C ARG A 84 -12.64 21.38 -22.08
N HIS A 85 -12.49 20.10 -21.75
CA HIS A 85 -11.29 19.32 -22.09
C HIS A 85 -11.40 18.58 -23.43
N GLY A 86 -12.55 18.65 -24.10
CA GLY A 86 -12.85 17.90 -25.31
C GLY A 86 -12.70 16.38 -25.10
N TRP A 87 -13.06 15.87 -23.93
CA TRP A 87 -12.76 14.49 -23.54
C TRP A 87 -13.83 13.51 -24.05
N SER A 88 -13.44 12.60 -24.93
CA SER A 88 -14.28 11.46 -25.33
C SER A 88 -14.05 10.28 -24.38
N TYR A 89 -15.12 9.75 -23.77
CA TYR A 89 -15.07 8.61 -22.86
C TYR A 89 -15.94 7.45 -23.32
N ARG A 90 -15.73 6.27 -22.73
CA ARG A 90 -16.51 5.06 -23.02
C ARG A 90 -17.69 4.89 -22.07
N GLY A 91 -18.82 4.43 -22.63
CA GLY A 91 -20.05 4.10 -21.91
C GLY A 91 -21.03 5.27 -21.79
N GLU A 92 -22.28 4.97 -21.48
CA GLU A 92 -23.35 5.95 -21.32
C GLU A 92 -23.07 6.93 -20.17
N ARG A 93 -23.35 8.23 -20.38
CA ARG A 93 -23.14 9.31 -19.40
C ARG A 93 -23.63 8.96 -18.00
N ASN A 94 -24.88 8.50 -17.89
CA ASN A 94 -25.50 8.21 -16.60
C ASN A 94 -24.85 7.04 -15.87
N TRP A 95 -24.40 6.01 -16.61
CA TRP A 95 -23.62 4.92 -16.07
C TRP A 95 -22.24 5.41 -15.62
N ARG A 96 -21.54 6.15 -16.48
CA ARG A 96 -20.18 6.64 -16.24
C ARG A 96 -20.08 7.52 -15.00
N THR A 97 -20.91 8.55 -14.94
CA THR A 97 -20.99 9.48 -13.80
C THR A 97 -21.35 8.76 -12.50
N ARG A 98 -22.30 7.82 -12.55
CA ARG A 98 -22.69 7.02 -11.38
C ARG A 98 -21.57 6.14 -10.86
N THR A 99 -20.82 5.50 -11.76
CA THR A 99 -19.67 4.68 -11.41
C THR A 99 -18.58 5.52 -10.77
N ILE A 100 -18.16 6.63 -11.40
CA ILE A 100 -17.12 7.51 -10.84
C ILE A 100 -17.54 8.04 -9.46
N PHE A 101 -18.75 8.59 -9.37
CA PHE A 101 -19.26 9.19 -8.14
C PHE A 101 -19.38 8.14 -7.03
N ARG A 102 -20.14 7.06 -7.25
CA ARG A 102 -20.41 6.08 -6.18
C ARG A 102 -19.16 5.34 -5.74
N THR A 103 -18.28 4.97 -6.67
CA THR A 103 -17.04 4.27 -6.32
C THR A 103 -16.14 5.14 -5.46
N ASN A 104 -15.92 6.41 -5.83
CA ASN A 104 -15.09 7.30 -5.02
C ASN A 104 -15.74 7.62 -3.67
N MET A 105 -17.05 7.87 -3.63
CA MET A 105 -17.77 8.14 -2.38
C MET A 105 -17.73 6.93 -1.43
N ALA A 106 -18.00 5.71 -1.93
CA ALA A 106 -18.03 4.52 -1.10
C ALA A 106 -16.64 4.12 -0.58
N THR A 107 -15.61 4.16 -1.44
CA THR A 107 -14.24 3.81 -1.04
C THR A 107 -13.65 4.81 -0.07
N SER A 108 -13.85 6.11 -0.30
CA SER A 108 -13.37 7.15 0.63
C SER A 108 -14.10 7.12 1.96
N TYR A 109 -15.42 6.92 1.96
CA TYR A 109 -16.19 6.75 3.19
C TYR A 109 -15.69 5.54 3.98
N SER A 110 -15.51 4.40 3.30
CA SER A 110 -15.05 3.18 3.96
C SER A 110 -13.64 3.31 4.55
N ALA A 111 -12.76 4.04 3.87
CA ALA A 111 -11.42 4.37 4.36
C ALA A 111 -11.44 5.27 5.60
N GLY A 112 -12.26 6.33 5.60
CA GLY A 112 -12.48 7.14 6.79
C GLY A 112 -13.06 6.29 7.94
N ARG A 113 -14.00 5.40 7.63
CA ARG A 113 -14.58 4.49 8.61
C ARG A 113 -13.56 3.51 9.19
N LEU A 114 -12.64 3.01 8.37
CA LEU A 114 -11.57 2.14 8.82
C LEU A 114 -10.64 2.87 9.81
N ALA A 115 -10.29 4.12 9.52
CA ALA A 115 -9.50 4.95 10.41
C ALA A 115 -10.20 5.13 11.78
N GLN A 116 -11.50 5.42 11.79
CA GLN A 116 -12.30 5.51 13.01
C GLN A 116 -12.35 4.19 13.79
N LEU A 117 -12.54 3.07 13.09
CA LEU A 117 -12.64 1.75 13.72
C LEU A 117 -11.32 1.38 14.41
N ARG A 118 -10.18 1.68 13.77
CA ARG A 118 -8.84 1.44 14.31
C ARG A 118 -8.52 2.36 15.49
N SER A 119 -8.86 3.65 15.42
CA SER A 119 -8.58 4.60 16.50
C SER A 119 -9.45 4.39 17.76
N SER A 120 -10.66 3.84 17.59
CA SER A 120 -11.64 3.69 18.67
C SER A 120 -11.46 2.43 19.54
N GLY A 121 -10.53 1.54 19.19
CA GLY A 121 -10.22 0.33 19.95
C GLY A 121 -11.39 -0.65 20.06
N PHE A 122 -12.18 -0.81 18.99
CA PHE A 122 -13.25 -1.80 18.98
C PHE A 122 -12.67 -3.22 18.94
N SER A 123 -13.17 -4.11 19.80
CA SER A 123 -12.72 -5.51 19.86
C SER A 123 -13.31 -6.37 18.73
N TYR A 124 -14.51 -6.02 18.25
CA TYR A 124 -15.20 -6.73 17.19
C TYR A 124 -15.67 -5.76 16.11
N TRP A 125 -15.64 -6.23 14.87
CA TRP A 125 -16.24 -5.55 13.72
C TRP A 125 -17.43 -6.37 13.23
N ILE A 126 -18.49 -5.69 12.82
CA ILE A 126 -19.75 -6.28 12.35
C ILE A 126 -19.93 -5.88 10.90
N TYR A 127 -20.02 -6.86 10.02
CA TYR A 127 -20.35 -6.67 8.61
C TYR A 127 -21.84 -6.33 8.49
N LYS A 128 -22.17 -5.30 7.72
CA LYS A 128 -23.55 -4.89 7.47
C LYS A 128 -23.82 -4.80 5.98
N HIS A 129 -24.86 -5.49 5.54
CA HIS A 129 -25.44 -5.34 4.22
C HIS A 129 -26.44 -4.16 4.22
N SER A 130 -26.60 -3.54 3.06
CA SER A 130 -27.58 -2.46 2.89
C SER A 130 -28.79 -2.98 2.14
N ASP A 131 -29.95 -2.88 2.77
CA ASP A 131 -31.23 -3.33 2.19
C ASP A 131 -31.65 -2.52 0.94
N SER A 132 -31.00 -1.38 0.65
CA SER A 132 -31.24 -0.60 -0.57
C SER A 132 -30.59 -1.20 -1.83
N VAL A 133 -29.85 -2.29 -1.71
CA VAL A 133 -29.27 -2.99 -2.87
C VAL A 133 -30.33 -3.87 -3.51
N ALA A 134 -30.90 -3.42 -4.63
CA ALA A 134 -31.97 -4.12 -5.34
C ALA A 134 -31.62 -5.53 -5.84
N ARG A 135 -30.33 -5.81 -6.10
CA ARG A 135 -29.82 -7.13 -6.51
C ARG A 135 -28.59 -7.47 -5.67
N PRO A 136 -28.79 -7.95 -4.43
CA PRO A 136 -27.69 -8.19 -3.53
C PRO A 136 -26.93 -9.46 -3.91
N ARG A 137 -25.61 -9.47 -3.66
CA ARG A 137 -24.78 -10.67 -3.81
C ARG A 137 -25.13 -11.61 -2.64
N PRO A 138 -25.50 -12.89 -2.86
CA PRO A 138 -25.97 -13.78 -1.78
C PRO A 138 -24.99 -13.90 -0.61
N LEU A 139 -23.68 -14.02 -0.88
CA LEU A 139 -22.65 -14.05 0.17
C LEU A 139 -22.64 -12.77 1.02
N HIS A 140 -22.88 -11.60 0.43
CA HIS A 140 -22.89 -10.36 1.20
C HIS A 140 -24.09 -10.29 2.15
N VAL A 141 -25.21 -10.91 1.76
CA VAL A 141 -26.40 -11.05 2.62
C VAL A 141 -26.15 -12.07 3.73
N SER A 142 -25.49 -13.19 3.43
CA SER A 142 -25.18 -14.20 4.46
C SER A 142 -24.19 -13.68 5.51
N TRP A 143 -23.28 -12.76 5.13
CA TRP A 143 -22.39 -12.05 6.04
C TRP A 143 -23.08 -10.93 6.82
N ASP A 144 -24.31 -10.52 6.49
CA ASP A 144 -24.99 -9.45 7.21
C ASP A 144 -25.15 -9.79 8.70
N GLY A 145 -24.73 -8.87 9.57
CA GLY A 145 -24.72 -9.03 11.01
C GLY A 145 -23.62 -9.98 11.54
N MET A 146 -22.80 -10.58 10.69
CA MET A 146 -21.65 -11.35 11.13
C MET A 146 -20.65 -10.44 11.85
N ALA A 147 -20.15 -10.90 12.99
CA ALA A 147 -19.12 -10.22 13.75
C ALA A 147 -17.89 -11.10 13.95
N LEU A 148 -16.72 -10.53 13.70
CA LEU A 148 -15.40 -11.14 13.91
C LEU A 148 -14.56 -10.22 14.79
N PRO A 149 -13.51 -10.73 15.45
CA PRO A 149 -12.47 -9.89 16.05
C PRO A 149 -11.97 -8.83 15.06
N ALA A 150 -11.62 -7.65 15.56
CA ALA A 150 -11.18 -6.53 14.72
C ALA A 150 -9.86 -6.81 13.97
N ASP A 151 -9.04 -7.73 14.48
CA ASP A 151 -7.77 -8.18 13.89
C ASP A 151 -7.88 -9.48 13.09
N ASP A 152 -9.10 -10.00 12.89
CA ASP A 152 -9.34 -11.22 12.12
C ASP A 152 -8.85 -11.05 10.66
N PRO A 153 -8.07 -12.01 10.12
CA PRO A 153 -7.50 -11.89 8.79
C PRO A 153 -8.54 -11.81 7.67
N TRP A 154 -9.78 -12.28 7.90
CA TRP A 154 -10.87 -12.21 6.92
C TRP A 154 -11.12 -10.78 6.43
N TRP A 155 -11.01 -9.79 7.32
CA TRP A 155 -11.22 -8.38 6.98
C TRP A 155 -10.27 -7.86 5.91
N GLN A 156 -9.07 -8.42 5.77
CA GLN A 156 -8.05 -7.90 4.86
C GLN A 156 -8.51 -7.88 3.40
N SER A 157 -9.33 -8.85 3.01
CA SER A 157 -9.88 -8.98 1.66
C SER A 157 -11.39 -8.78 1.57
N HIS A 158 -12.11 -8.80 2.69
CA HIS A 158 -13.58 -8.72 2.72
C HIS A 158 -14.13 -7.45 3.41
N TYR A 159 -13.25 -6.54 3.85
CA TYR A 159 -13.68 -5.24 4.36
C TYR A 159 -14.27 -4.41 3.19
N PRO A 160 -15.55 -4.04 3.25
CA PRO A 160 -16.26 -3.47 2.11
C PRO A 160 -15.76 -2.07 1.75
N PRO A 161 -16.08 -1.55 0.54
CA PRO A 161 -16.81 -2.21 -0.55
C PRO A 161 -16.07 -3.41 -1.16
N ASN A 162 -16.80 -4.50 -1.36
CA ASN A 162 -16.29 -5.77 -1.89
C ASN A 162 -16.47 -5.91 -3.41
N GLY A 163 -16.81 -4.82 -4.09
CA GLY A 163 -17.08 -4.83 -5.51
C GLY A 163 -17.84 -3.63 -6.03
N TRP A 164 -18.03 -3.60 -7.35
CA TRP A 164 -18.75 -2.51 -8.02
C TRP A 164 -20.18 -2.42 -7.49
N GLY A 165 -20.58 -1.22 -7.09
CA GLY A 165 -21.93 -0.95 -6.56
C GLY A 165 -22.23 -1.58 -5.20
N CYS A 166 -21.23 -2.15 -4.50
CA CYS A 166 -21.39 -2.62 -3.13
C CYS A 166 -21.76 -1.44 -2.20
N GLN A 167 -22.73 -1.66 -1.31
CA GLN A 167 -23.18 -0.68 -0.31
C GLN A 167 -23.06 -1.24 1.11
N CYS A 168 -22.30 -2.33 1.28
CA CYS A 168 -22.02 -2.91 2.58
C CYS A 168 -21.06 -2.01 3.37
N TYR A 169 -21.12 -2.08 4.69
CA TYR A 169 -20.33 -1.24 5.60
C TYR A 169 -20.00 -1.99 6.90
N VAL A 170 -19.15 -1.41 7.74
CA VAL A 170 -18.70 -2.03 9.00
C VAL A 170 -19.01 -1.16 10.21
N VAL A 171 -19.48 -1.80 11.28
CA VAL A 171 -19.75 -1.20 12.58
C VAL A 171 -18.87 -1.85 13.65
N GLY A 172 -18.30 -1.05 14.56
CA GLY A 172 -17.47 -1.55 15.65
C GLY A 172 -18.26 -1.81 16.94
N ALA A 173 -17.87 -2.85 17.67
CA ALA A 173 -18.38 -3.19 18.98
C ALA A 173 -17.24 -3.50 19.97
N ARG A 174 -17.36 -3.04 21.22
CA ARG A 174 -16.35 -3.27 22.27
C ARG A 174 -16.51 -4.58 23.05
N SER A 175 -17.56 -5.34 22.79
CA SER A 175 -17.83 -6.61 23.45
C SER A 175 -18.87 -7.40 22.69
N GLU A 176 -18.99 -8.70 22.96
CA GLU A 176 -20.03 -9.56 22.39
C GLU A 176 -21.45 -9.07 22.71
N ARG A 177 -21.64 -8.48 23.91
CA ARG A 177 -22.90 -7.84 24.27
C ARG A 177 -23.19 -6.64 23.38
N GLY A 178 -22.15 -5.87 23.04
CA GLY A 178 -22.23 -4.78 22.06
C GLY A 178 -22.60 -5.28 20.66
N VAL A 179 -22.00 -6.40 20.23
CA VAL A 179 -22.34 -7.07 18.97
C VAL A 179 -23.84 -7.38 18.91
N LYS A 180 -24.38 -8.05 19.94
CA LYS A 180 -25.82 -8.37 20.01
C LYS A 180 -26.72 -7.13 19.98
N ARG A 181 -26.37 -6.07 20.72
CA ARG A 181 -27.13 -4.80 20.72
C ARG A 181 -27.19 -4.13 19.35
N LEU A 182 -26.15 -4.29 18.53
CA LEU A 182 -26.07 -3.75 17.17
C LEU A 182 -26.68 -4.70 16.13
N GLY A 183 -27.44 -5.71 16.57
CA GLY A 183 -28.06 -6.71 15.70
C GLY A 183 -27.02 -7.58 14.99
N GLY A 184 -25.88 -7.83 15.63
CA GLY A 184 -24.84 -8.72 15.13
C GLY A 184 -24.78 -10.04 15.88
N ARG A 185 -24.02 -10.99 15.34
CA ARG A 185 -23.74 -12.31 15.90
C ARG A 185 -22.28 -12.68 15.66
N ILE A 186 -21.64 -13.29 16.65
CA ILE A 186 -20.32 -13.89 16.44
C ILE A 186 -20.55 -15.17 15.66
N ALA A 187 -20.08 -15.21 14.43
CA ALA A 187 -20.28 -16.32 13.52
C ALA A 187 -19.11 -16.38 12.55
N GLN A 188 -18.76 -17.59 12.13
CA GLN A 188 -17.82 -17.77 11.04
C GLN A 188 -18.42 -17.26 9.73
N PRO A 189 -17.61 -16.70 8.83
CA PRO A 189 -18.08 -16.29 7.52
C PRO A 189 -18.61 -17.48 6.76
N ALA A 190 -19.82 -17.32 6.20
CA ALA A 190 -20.34 -18.27 5.24
C ALA A 190 -19.46 -18.25 3.99
N ASP A 191 -19.15 -19.42 3.46
CA ASP A 191 -18.49 -19.63 2.19
C ASP A 191 -19.42 -20.49 1.33
N ASP A 192 -19.56 -20.14 0.06
CA ASP A 192 -20.33 -20.94 -0.90
C ASP A 192 -19.48 -22.06 -1.52
N GLY A 193 -18.19 -22.13 -1.17
CA GLY A 193 -17.26 -23.16 -1.61
C GLY A 193 -16.89 -23.05 -3.09
N ALA A 194 -17.29 -21.97 -3.76
CA ALA A 194 -17.08 -21.78 -5.19
C ALA A 194 -15.78 -21.01 -5.43
N GLU A 195 -14.69 -21.68 -5.80
CA GLU A 195 -13.42 -20.99 -6.10
C GLU A 195 -13.58 -20.05 -7.30
N ALA A 196 -13.10 -18.81 -7.15
CA ALA A 196 -12.99 -17.91 -8.29
C ALA A 196 -11.85 -18.36 -9.23
N ASP A 197 -12.11 -18.35 -10.53
CA ASP A 197 -11.15 -18.77 -11.58
C ASP A 197 -9.77 -18.06 -11.50
N ASP A 198 -9.71 -16.87 -10.90
CA ASP A 198 -8.49 -16.05 -10.76
C ASP A 198 -7.87 -16.09 -9.35
N GLY A 199 -8.30 -17.04 -8.50
CA GLY A 199 -7.76 -17.25 -7.16
C GLY A 199 -8.11 -16.16 -6.14
N ARG A 200 -9.06 -15.27 -6.47
CA ARG A 200 -9.55 -14.25 -5.52
C ARG A 200 -10.53 -14.86 -4.51
N PRO A 201 -10.72 -14.24 -3.34
CA PRO A 201 -11.70 -14.71 -2.36
C PRO A 201 -13.14 -14.66 -2.89
N ASN A 202 -13.95 -15.62 -2.46
CA ASN A 202 -15.33 -15.77 -2.89
C ASN A 202 -16.17 -14.57 -2.46
N GLY A 203 -17.09 -14.14 -3.31
CA GLY A 203 -17.91 -12.96 -3.06
C GLY A 203 -17.18 -11.62 -3.19
N ILE A 204 -15.91 -11.60 -3.58
CA ILE A 204 -15.14 -10.37 -3.84
C ILE A 204 -14.96 -10.18 -5.35
N ASP A 205 -15.30 -9.00 -5.88
CA ASP A 205 -15.04 -8.67 -7.28
C ASP A 205 -13.52 -8.49 -7.51
N LYS A 206 -13.03 -8.79 -8.72
CA LYS A 206 -11.61 -8.62 -9.09
C LYS A 206 -11.10 -7.21 -8.75
N GLY A 207 -10.00 -7.15 -7.97
CA GLY A 207 -9.33 -5.91 -7.58
C GLY A 207 -9.93 -5.19 -6.36
N TRP A 208 -10.95 -5.76 -5.72
CA TRP A 208 -11.59 -5.25 -4.50
C TRP A 208 -11.17 -6.02 -3.24
N ASP A 209 -10.21 -6.93 -3.36
CA ASP A 209 -9.64 -7.75 -2.30
C ASP A 209 -8.61 -6.97 -1.46
N TYR A 210 -9.03 -5.83 -0.91
CA TYR A 210 -8.26 -4.99 0.00
C TYR A 210 -9.20 -4.17 0.88
N MET A 211 -8.69 -3.67 2.01
CA MET A 211 -9.42 -2.72 2.85
C MET A 211 -9.15 -1.28 2.40
N PRO A 212 -10.14 -0.51 1.90
CA PRO A 212 -9.90 0.88 1.55
C PRO A 212 -9.38 1.67 2.75
N GLY A 213 -8.32 2.46 2.55
CA GLY A 213 -7.66 3.24 3.59
C GLY A 213 -6.60 2.51 4.39
N ALA A 214 -6.46 1.18 4.29
CA ALA A 214 -5.45 0.46 5.06
C ALA A 214 -4.04 0.95 4.70
N THR A 215 -3.75 1.18 3.42
CA THR A 215 -2.42 1.65 2.99
C THR A 215 -2.12 3.05 3.52
N ALA A 216 -3.10 3.95 3.51
CA ALA A 216 -2.91 5.33 3.98
C ALA A 216 -2.51 5.37 5.47
N THR A 217 -3.15 4.56 6.32
CA THR A 217 -2.75 4.44 7.73
C THR A 217 -1.35 3.85 7.89
N HIS A 218 -0.96 2.89 7.05
CA HIS A 218 0.39 2.34 7.08
C HIS A 218 1.43 3.36 6.61
N LEU A 219 1.11 4.22 5.63
CA LEU A 219 2.02 5.29 5.21
C LEU A 219 2.26 6.32 6.33
N GLU A 220 1.21 6.70 7.06
CA GLU A 220 1.36 7.58 8.23
C GLU A 220 2.23 6.92 9.31
N MET A 221 1.97 5.65 9.63
CA MET A 221 2.80 4.90 10.58
C MET A 221 4.24 4.77 10.09
N ALA A 222 4.46 4.48 8.81
CA ALA A 222 5.78 4.39 8.23
C ALA A 222 6.55 5.73 8.34
N GLN A 223 5.88 6.86 8.14
CA GLN A 223 6.50 8.18 8.31
C GLN A 223 6.91 8.43 9.77
N LYS A 224 6.10 7.99 10.74
CA LYS A 224 6.43 8.10 12.17
C LYS A 224 7.58 7.16 12.55
N THR A 225 7.51 5.89 12.17
CA THR A 225 8.54 4.88 12.52
C THR A 225 9.88 5.17 11.87
N ARG A 226 9.91 5.84 10.70
CA ARG A 226 11.15 6.32 10.06
C ARG A 226 12.00 7.21 10.97
N GLN A 227 11.37 7.97 11.85
CA GLN A 227 12.06 8.89 12.75
C GLN A 227 12.59 8.20 14.01
N TRP A 228 12.23 6.93 14.24
CA TRP A 228 12.62 6.22 15.46
C TRP A 228 14.05 5.66 15.36
N PRO A 229 14.72 5.44 16.52
CA PRO A 229 15.93 4.66 16.56
C PRO A 229 15.72 3.28 15.92
N TYR A 230 16.75 2.77 15.23
CA TYR A 230 16.67 1.52 14.45
C TYR A 230 16.06 0.34 15.24
N GLU A 231 16.54 0.09 16.46
CA GLU A 231 16.06 -1.03 17.28
C GLU A 231 14.57 -0.88 17.65
N LEU A 232 14.13 0.34 17.96
CA LEU A 232 12.73 0.62 18.30
C LEU A 232 11.82 0.45 17.09
N GLY A 233 12.23 0.98 15.94
CA GLY A 233 11.51 0.81 14.68
C GLY A 233 11.34 -0.67 14.35
N LYS A 234 12.46 -1.42 14.35
CA LYS A 234 12.46 -2.86 14.04
C LYS A 234 11.59 -3.66 15.00
N ALA A 235 11.70 -3.45 16.31
CA ALA A 235 10.88 -4.12 17.30
C ALA A 235 9.38 -3.89 17.03
N TYR A 236 8.99 -2.63 16.79
CA TYR A 236 7.61 -2.28 16.46
C TYR A 236 7.10 -3.02 15.22
N PHE A 237 7.88 -3.09 14.13
CA PHE A 237 7.47 -3.85 12.95
C PHE A 237 7.27 -5.35 13.24
N VAL A 238 8.15 -5.93 14.05
CA VAL A 238 8.11 -7.37 14.39
C VAL A 238 6.90 -7.70 15.27
N ASP A 239 6.49 -6.80 16.16
CA ASP A 239 5.34 -7.02 17.05
C ASP A 239 3.98 -6.92 16.34
N LEU A 240 3.96 -6.43 15.09
CA LEU A 240 2.73 -6.41 14.29
C LEU A 240 2.33 -7.81 13.79
N PRO A 241 1.02 -8.08 13.65
CA PRO A 241 0.53 -9.24 12.92
C PRO A 241 1.15 -9.34 11.52
N PRO A 242 1.40 -10.55 10.97
CA PRO A 242 2.14 -10.73 9.72
C PRO A 242 1.63 -9.87 8.54
N SER A 243 0.32 -9.72 8.40
CA SER A 243 -0.28 -8.92 7.33
C SER A 243 -0.09 -7.41 7.51
N ALA A 244 -0.22 -6.91 8.74
CA ALA A 244 0.05 -5.51 9.07
C ALA A 244 1.55 -5.20 8.91
N ARG A 245 2.41 -6.17 9.25
CA ARG A 245 3.86 -6.10 9.06
C ARG A 245 4.21 -5.95 7.58
N ASP A 246 3.66 -6.80 6.70
CA ASP A 246 3.94 -6.73 5.26
C ASP A 246 3.47 -5.43 4.62
N ALA A 247 2.27 -4.99 4.99
CA ALA A 247 1.70 -3.75 4.47
C ALA A 247 2.48 -2.52 4.97
N LEU A 248 2.94 -2.52 6.23
CA LEU A 248 3.77 -1.45 6.77
C LEU A 248 5.19 -1.48 6.17
N ALA A 249 5.80 -2.65 5.99
CA ALA A 249 7.10 -2.77 5.35
C ALA A 249 7.09 -2.28 3.90
N THR A 250 6.01 -2.59 3.17
CA THR A 250 5.77 -2.07 1.82
C THR A 250 5.58 -0.55 1.83
N ALA A 251 4.73 -0.03 2.72
CA ALA A 251 4.51 1.41 2.87
C ALA A 251 5.80 2.16 3.22
N TYR A 252 6.63 1.59 4.11
CA TYR A 252 7.91 2.16 4.52
C TYR A 252 8.86 2.35 3.34
N ARG A 253 9.08 1.32 2.53
CA ARG A 253 9.95 1.44 1.35
C ARG A 253 9.39 2.36 0.25
N GLN A 254 8.08 2.56 0.20
CA GLN A 254 7.45 3.48 -0.75
C GLN A 254 7.61 4.96 -0.40
N LEU A 255 8.05 5.30 0.82
CA LEU A 255 8.26 6.69 1.21
C LEU A 255 9.48 7.27 0.46
N PRO A 256 9.31 8.40 -0.28
CA PRO A 256 10.44 9.10 -0.90
C PRO A 256 11.53 9.47 0.11
N SER A 257 11.11 9.77 1.35
CA SER A 257 12.02 10.12 2.43
C SER A 257 12.93 8.96 2.87
N VAL A 258 12.53 7.70 2.65
CA VAL A 258 13.39 6.53 2.92
C VAL A 258 14.46 6.37 1.84
N ALA A 259 14.12 6.67 0.58
CA ALA A 259 15.11 6.79 -0.49
C ALA A 259 16.12 7.91 -0.19
N ASP A 260 15.63 9.08 0.24
CA ASP A 260 16.50 10.17 0.66
C ASP A 260 17.41 9.81 1.82
N ASP A 261 16.89 9.08 2.83
CA ASP A 261 17.69 8.64 3.96
C ASP A 261 18.80 7.68 3.55
N ALA A 262 18.52 6.72 2.68
CA ALA A 262 19.52 5.78 2.21
C ALA A 262 20.66 6.52 1.48
N ARG A 263 20.31 7.47 0.61
CA ARG A 263 21.25 8.36 -0.07
C ARG A 263 22.07 9.20 0.91
N LEU A 264 21.40 9.86 1.87
CA LEU A 264 22.05 10.75 2.84
C LEU A 264 22.93 9.98 3.83
N TYR A 265 22.49 8.79 4.25
CA TYR A 265 23.29 7.89 5.08
C TYR A 265 24.57 7.47 4.35
N ALA A 266 24.45 6.99 3.11
CA ALA A 266 25.60 6.62 2.30
C ALA A 266 26.55 7.80 2.12
N ARG A 267 26.03 8.98 1.75
CA ARG A 267 26.83 10.21 1.63
C ARG A 267 27.55 10.54 2.94
N ALA A 268 26.86 10.51 4.08
CA ALA A 268 27.47 10.78 5.38
C ALA A 268 28.59 9.81 5.72
N VAL A 269 28.42 8.51 5.42
CA VAL A 269 29.48 7.51 5.58
C VAL A 269 30.69 7.83 4.71
N LEU A 270 30.48 8.17 3.44
CA LEU A 270 31.56 8.50 2.50
C LEU A 270 32.28 9.80 2.87
N ASP A 271 31.56 10.77 3.43
CA ASP A 271 32.10 12.03 3.95
C ASP A 271 32.84 11.85 5.30
N GLY A 272 32.87 10.63 5.87
CA GLY A 272 33.47 10.36 7.17
C GLY A 272 32.69 10.92 8.37
N ARG A 273 31.42 11.30 8.18
CA ARG A 273 30.56 11.81 9.25
C ARG A 273 30.11 10.68 10.18
N GLU A 274 29.76 11.08 11.41
CA GLU A 274 29.17 10.16 12.37
C GLU A 274 27.76 9.76 11.91
N VAL A 275 27.48 8.47 11.92
CA VAL A 275 26.20 7.88 11.54
C VAL A 275 25.85 6.73 12.47
N PRO A 276 24.57 6.40 12.65
CA PRO A 276 24.16 5.17 13.32
C PRO A 276 24.77 3.93 12.66
N GLN A 277 24.95 2.85 13.43
CA GLN A 277 25.50 1.59 12.91
C GLN A 277 24.67 1.00 11.75
N TYR A 278 23.34 1.11 11.87
CA TYR A 278 22.40 0.60 10.88
C TYR A 278 21.41 1.67 10.46
N ARG A 279 20.97 1.58 9.20
CA ARG A 279 19.77 2.22 8.69
C ARG A 279 18.83 1.14 8.16
N THR A 280 17.60 1.11 8.66
CA THR A 280 16.56 0.20 8.13
C THR A 280 16.07 0.71 6.78
N LEU A 281 15.81 -0.24 5.88
CA LEU A 281 15.09 -0.07 4.61
C LEU A 281 13.77 -0.86 4.66
N GLY A 282 13.26 -1.14 5.86
CA GLY A 282 12.03 -1.88 6.13
C GLY A 282 12.22 -3.40 6.14
N LEU A 283 11.25 -4.11 6.74
CA LEU A 283 11.29 -5.57 6.87
C LEU A 283 11.09 -6.31 5.54
N VAL A 284 11.65 -7.51 5.47
CA VAL A 284 11.33 -8.54 4.48
C VAL A 284 9.84 -8.89 4.60
N THR A 285 9.11 -8.87 3.48
CA THR A 285 7.70 -9.28 3.48
C THR A 285 7.58 -10.81 3.56
N SER A 286 6.42 -11.33 3.94
CA SER A 286 6.18 -12.78 3.98
C SER A 286 6.46 -13.46 2.63
N GLN A 287 6.05 -12.84 1.52
CA GLN A 287 6.34 -13.34 0.17
C GLN A 287 7.85 -13.41 -0.12
N GLN A 288 8.60 -12.40 0.31
CA GLN A 288 10.05 -12.37 0.15
C GLN A 288 10.72 -13.41 1.06
N ALA A 289 10.23 -13.59 2.29
CA ALA A 289 10.73 -14.59 3.22
C ALA A 289 10.56 -16.01 2.66
N GLU A 290 9.42 -16.33 2.07
CA GLU A 290 9.21 -17.61 1.37
C GLU A 290 10.19 -17.80 0.21
N LYS A 291 10.41 -16.76 -0.59
CA LYS A 291 11.39 -16.83 -1.70
C LYS A 291 12.83 -17.00 -1.19
N ILE A 292 13.22 -16.30 -0.12
CA ILE A 292 14.53 -16.45 0.51
C ILE A 292 14.69 -17.87 1.07
N LYS A 293 13.66 -18.40 1.74
CA LYS A 293 13.66 -19.76 2.27
C LYS A 293 13.78 -20.80 1.16
N ALA A 294 13.09 -20.62 0.04
CA ALA A 294 13.19 -21.50 -1.12
C ALA A 294 14.59 -21.49 -1.74
N LEU A 295 15.27 -20.34 -1.79
CA LEU A 295 16.61 -20.20 -2.37
C LEU A 295 17.75 -20.57 -1.42
N THR A 296 17.56 -20.44 -0.11
CA THR A 296 18.67 -20.51 0.86
C THR A 296 18.44 -21.48 2.02
N GLY A 297 17.21 -21.96 2.20
CA GLY A 297 16.79 -22.71 3.39
C GLY A 297 16.58 -21.85 4.65
N VAL A 298 16.89 -20.55 4.62
CA VAL A 298 16.77 -19.66 5.78
C VAL A 298 15.35 -19.10 5.89
N ASP A 299 14.74 -19.26 7.06
CA ASP A 299 13.52 -18.52 7.41
C ASP A 299 13.86 -17.06 7.71
N ALA A 300 13.53 -16.18 6.76
CA ALA A 300 13.79 -14.75 6.83
C ALA A 300 12.56 -13.94 7.32
N ALA A 301 11.55 -14.59 7.91
CA ALA A 301 10.40 -13.88 8.47
C ALA A 301 10.84 -12.89 9.56
N GLY A 302 10.43 -11.63 9.41
CA GLY A 302 10.79 -10.55 10.33
C GLY A 302 12.23 -10.06 10.21
N PHE A 303 12.96 -10.45 9.15
CA PHE A 303 14.28 -9.88 8.89
C PHE A 303 14.15 -8.45 8.37
N ASP A 304 15.14 -7.61 8.64
CA ASP A 304 15.22 -6.25 8.09
C ASP A 304 16.15 -6.19 6.88
N PHE A 305 15.82 -5.37 5.88
CA PHE A 305 16.82 -4.91 4.92
C PHE A 305 17.61 -3.77 5.55
N ALA A 306 18.85 -4.02 5.97
CA ALA A 306 19.66 -3.06 6.71
C ALA A 306 20.85 -2.56 5.89
N LEU A 307 21.06 -1.25 5.88
CA LEU A 307 22.28 -0.63 5.37
C LEU A 307 23.23 -0.35 6.54
N GLU A 308 24.46 -0.86 6.46
CA GLU A 308 25.47 -0.67 7.52
C GLU A 308 26.69 0.11 7.02
N LYS A 309 27.28 0.91 7.91
CA LYS A 309 28.48 1.72 7.61
C LYS A 309 29.63 0.89 6.99
N PRO A 310 30.00 -0.30 7.52
CA PRO A 310 31.06 -1.12 6.92
C PRO A 310 30.79 -1.53 5.47
N ALA A 311 29.53 -1.84 5.14
CA ALA A 311 29.13 -2.23 3.79
C ALA A 311 29.30 -1.06 2.80
N VAL A 312 28.86 0.15 3.19
CA VAL A 312 29.03 1.35 2.34
C VAL A 312 30.51 1.63 2.06
N LEU A 313 31.37 1.56 3.08
CA LEU A 313 32.81 1.76 2.91
C LEU A 313 33.44 0.66 2.05
N HIS A 314 33.03 -0.60 2.24
CA HIS A 314 33.51 -1.72 1.43
C HIS A 314 33.15 -1.53 -0.05
N ILE A 315 31.89 -1.19 -0.33
CA ILE A 315 31.39 -0.93 -1.69
C ILE A 315 32.14 0.25 -2.31
N ALA A 316 32.36 1.34 -1.57
CA ALA A 316 33.11 2.49 -2.09
C ALA A 316 34.55 2.13 -2.45
N ASN A 317 35.22 1.33 -1.60
CA ASN A 317 36.59 0.88 -1.86
C ASN A 317 36.70 -0.08 -3.06
N LYS A 318 35.66 -0.87 -3.34
CA LYS A 318 35.65 -1.88 -4.42
C LYS A 318 35.03 -1.39 -5.72
N HIS A 319 34.03 -0.52 -5.63
CA HIS A 319 33.14 -0.11 -6.72
C HIS A 319 32.95 1.42 -6.81
N GLY A 320 33.58 2.21 -5.93
CA GLY A 320 33.57 3.66 -6.00
C GLY A 320 34.54 4.24 -7.03
N ASN A 321 35.59 3.49 -7.38
CA ASN A 321 36.58 3.82 -8.42
C ASN A 321 36.81 2.59 -9.30
N LEU A 322 36.02 2.41 -10.37
CA LEU A 322 36.22 1.33 -11.34
C LEU A 322 36.33 1.87 -12.78
N SER A 323 37.07 1.11 -13.60
CA SER A 323 37.21 1.25 -15.05
C SER A 323 36.67 -0.01 -15.75
N GLY A 324 35.85 0.13 -16.80
CA GLY A 324 35.21 -0.97 -17.55
C GLY A 324 33.70 -0.74 -17.76
N ASP A 325 32.92 -1.80 -18.01
CA ASP A 325 31.44 -1.75 -18.22
C ASP A 325 30.62 -1.48 -16.93
N VAL A 326 31.29 -1.15 -15.83
CA VAL A 326 30.68 -0.95 -14.51
C VAL A 326 30.79 0.53 -14.14
N ASN A 327 29.65 1.18 -13.95
CA ASN A 327 29.59 2.57 -13.50
C ASN A 327 29.96 2.66 -12.02
N PRO A 328 30.67 3.73 -11.59
CA PRO A 328 31.03 3.92 -10.20
C PRO A 328 29.79 4.10 -9.33
N VAL A 329 29.76 3.41 -8.19
CA VAL A 329 28.64 3.50 -7.24
C VAL A 329 28.76 4.79 -6.43
N THR A 330 27.94 5.79 -6.79
CA THR A 330 27.75 7.02 -6.03
C THR A 330 26.70 6.89 -4.92
N SER A 331 26.65 7.87 -3.99
CA SER A 331 25.61 7.96 -2.96
C SER A 331 24.19 8.04 -3.53
N ALA A 332 24.01 8.56 -4.76
CA ALA A 332 22.71 8.63 -5.41
C ALA A 332 22.10 7.23 -5.64
N HIS A 333 22.93 6.24 -5.98
CA HIS A 333 22.45 4.88 -6.22
C HIS A 333 21.85 4.23 -4.98
N TYR A 334 22.32 4.59 -3.78
CA TYR A 334 21.74 4.08 -2.52
C TYR A 334 20.28 4.53 -2.34
N GLY A 335 19.89 5.66 -2.95
CA GLY A 335 18.50 6.11 -2.96
C GLY A 335 17.55 5.19 -3.72
N HIS A 336 18.05 4.32 -4.60
CA HIS A 336 17.25 3.34 -5.33
C HIS A 336 17.07 2.02 -4.58
N LEU A 337 17.78 1.79 -3.47
CA LEU A 337 17.68 0.53 -2.72
C LEU A 337 16.25 0.19 -2.25
N PRO A 338 15.43 1.14 -1.77
CA PRO A 338 14.04 0.83 -1.43
C PRO A 338 13.24 0.29 -2.62
N GLU A 339 13.45 0.82 -3.84
CA GLU A 339 12.81 0.34 -5.07
C GLU A 339 13.33 -1.04 -5.48
N VAL A 340 14.65 -1.24 -5.44
CA VAL A 340 15.30 -2.55 -5.69
C VAL A 340 14.70 -3.64 -4.81
N PHE A 341 14.46 -3.36 -3.53
CA PHE A 341 13.91 -4.33 -2.60
C PHE A 341 12.38 -4.40 -2.60
N SER A 342 11.67 -3.42 -3.16
CA SER A 342 10.20 -3.46 -3.24
C SER A 342 9.72 -4.18 -4.48
N THR A 343 10.34 -3.90 -5.62
CA THR A 343 9.91 -4.41 -6.94
C THR A 343 11.12 -4.87 -7.76
N PRO A 344 11.94 -5.82 -7.27
CA PRO A 344 13.07 -6.33 -8.02
C PRO A 344 12.61 -6.97 -9.32
N ASP A 345 13.41 -6.82 -10.37
CA ASP A 345 13.18 -7.55 -11.63
C ASP A 345 13.59 -9.03 -11.45
N GLU A 346 14.61 -9.28 -10.62
CA GLU A 346 15.12 -10.62 -10.36
C GLU A 346 15.67 -10.75 -8.92
N ILE A 347 15.46 -11.92 -8.30
CA ILE A 347 16.15 -12.34 -7.06
C ILE A 347 16.73 -13.73 -7.32
N ILE A 348 18.05 -13.87 -7.21
CA ILE A 348 18.79 -15.09 -7.55
C ILE A 348 19.68 -15.51 -6.39
N GLU A 349 19.92 -16.81 -6.25
CA GLU A 349 20.97 -17.32 -5.39
C GLU A 349 22.36 -16.91 -5.91
N ALA A 350 23.21 -16.41 -5.02
CA ALA A 350 24.57 -15.96 -5.33
C ALA A 350 25.65 -16.75 -4.54
N GLY A 351 25.27 -17.91 -4.00
CA GLY A 351 26.15 -18.79 -3.24
C GLY A 351 26.29 -18.38 -1.78
N THR A 352 27.51 -18.48 -1.25
CA THR A 352 27.82 -18.15 0.15
C THR A 352 28.97 -17.16 0.27
N ALA A 353 28.89 -16.29 1.27
CA ALA A 353 29.90 -15.30 1.56
C ALA A 353 31.21 -15.99 1.96
N LYS A 354 32.34 -15.49 1.43
CA LYS A 354 33.64 -16.17 1.54
C LYS A 354 34.12 -16.32 2.99
N HIS A 355 33.79 -15.35 3.84
CA HIS A 355 34.36 -15.20 5.17
C HIS A 355 33.58 -15.92 6.28
N ASN A 356 32.26 -16.08 6.13
CA ASN A 356 31.39 -16.62 7.18
C ASN A 356 30.45 -17.73 6.67
N LYS A 357 30.50 -18.07 5.37
CA LYS A 357 29.67 -19.09 4.72
C LYS A 357 28.16 -18.83 4.82
N LEU A 358 27.76 -17.60 5.11
CA LEU A 358 26.34 -17.22 5.11
C LEU A 358 25.79 -17.17 3.68
N ALA A 359 24.51 -17.47 3.54
CA ALA A 359 23.85 -17.44 2.24
C ALA A 359 23.82 -16.01 1.66
N VAL A 360 24.02 -15.91 0.37
CA VAL A 360 24.07 -14.64 -0.36
C VAL A 360 23.10 -14.71 -1.51
N LEU A 361 22.35 -13.63 -1.70
CA LEU A 361 21.36 -13.49 -2.75
C LEU A 361 21.65 -12.22 -3.55
N GLN A 362 21.21 -12.19 -4.80
CA GLN A 362 21.40 -11.06 -5.71
C GLN A 362 20.04 -10.47 -6.10
N TRP A 363 19.84 -9.18 -5.83
CA TRP A 363 18.70 -8.38 -6.26
C TRP A 363 19.09 -7.54 -7.46
N ARG A 364 18.29 -7.60 -8.52
CA ARG A 364 18.50 -6.83 -9.74
C ARG A 364 17.32 -5.91 -10.02
N LYS A 365 17.63 -4.67 -10.43
CA LYS A 365 16.63 -3.71 -10.88
C LYS A 365 17.20 -2.82 -11.98
N ARG A 366 16.48 -2.69 -13.08
CA ARG A 366 16.72 -1.67 -14.10
C ARG A 366 16.16 -0.33 -13.61
N VAL A 367 17.00 0.70 -13.55
CA VAL A 367 16.60 2.08 -13.28
C VAL A 367 17.16 2.97 -14.40
N GLY A 368 16.28 3.50 -15.24
CA GLY A 368 16.69 4.22 -16.44
C GLY A 368 17.56 3.35 -17.36
N ASN A 369 18.79 3.80 -17.61
CA ASN A 369 19.77 3.09 -18.46
C ASN A 369 20.77 2.24 -17.67
N GLU A 370 20.55 2.07 -16.37
CA GLU A 370 21.47 1.40 -15.47
C GLU A 370 20.84 0.14 -14.89
N ASP A 371 21.62 -0.94 -14.85
CA ASP A 371 21.27 -2.19 -14.16
C ASP A 371 21.91 -2.17 -12.77
N LEU A 372 21.08 -1.94 -11.75
CA LEU A 372 21.49 -1.93 -10.36
C LEU A 372 21.50 -3.35 -9.84
N VAL A 373 22.63 -3.75 -9.25
CA VAL A 373 22.83 -5.10 -8.76
C VAL A 373 23.33 -5.08 -7.32
N VAL A 374 22.46 -5.46 -6.40
CA VAL A 374 22.77 -5.49 -4.97
C VAL A 374 22.86 -6.93 -4.51
N VAL A 375 23.99 -7.30 -3.95
CA VAL A 375 24.26 -8.63 -3.41
C VAL A 375 24.11 -8.53 -1.90
N MET A 376 23.12 -9.22 -1.33
CA MET A 376 22.86 -9.18 0.11
C MET A 376 23.23 -10.49 0.77
N GLU A 377 23.96 -10.38 1.87
CA GLU A 377 24.22 -11.47 2.79
C GLU A 377 23.03 -11.64 3.73
N VAL A 378 22.52 -12.87 3.85
CA VAL A 378 21.45 -13.24 4.78
C VAL A 378 22.07 -13.56 6.14
N ARG A 379 21.73 -12.79 7.18
CA ARG A 379 22.30 -12.91 8.54
C ARG A 379 21.26 -13.38 9.56
N PRO A 380 21.05 -14.69 9.76
CA PRO A 380 20.06 -15.21 10.71
C PRO A 380 20.27 -14.73 12.14
N GLY A 381 21.53 -14.71 12.60
CA GLY A 381 21.86 -14.30 13.98
C GLY A 381 21.51 -12.84 14.31
N ARG A 382 21.35 -11.99 13.30
CA ARG A 382 20.93 -10.58 13.47
C ARG A 382 19.55 -10.29 12.88
N LYS A 383 18.89 -11.30 12.32
CA LYS A 383 17.61 -11.20 11.60
C LYS A 383 17.62 -10.04 10.60
N MET A 384 18.56 -10.04 9.67
CA MET A 384 18.72 -8.97 8.69
C MET A 384 19.34 -9.49 7.39
N LEU A 385 19.15 -8.73 6.31
CA LEU A 385 19.92 -8.81 5.10
C LEU A 385 20.71 -7.52 4.97
N VAL A 386 22.01 -7.62 4.65
CA VAL A 386 22.85 -6.45 4.44
C VAL A 386 23.58 -6.53 3.11
N PRO A 387 23.89 -5.39 2.47
CA PRO A 387 24.71 -5.40 1.26
C PRO A 387 26.10 -5.96 1.56
N GLU A 388 26.46 -7.06 0.91
CA GLU A 388 27.85 -7.53 0.81
C GLU A 388 28.58 -6.75 -0.28
N THR A 389 27.92 -6.56 -1.43
CA THR A 389 28.40 -5.68 -2.50
C THR A 389 27.24 -5.04 -3.28
N PHE A 390 27.54 -3.93 -3.96
CA PHE A 390 26.65 -3.21 -4.84
C PHE A 390 27.47 -2.71 -6.03
N TYR A 391 26.99 -2.95 -7.25
CA TYR A 391 27.58 -2.42 -8.46
C TYR A 391 26.50 -2.05 -9.48
N VAL A 392 26.87 -1.16 -10.40
CA VAL A 392 25.98 -0.62 -11.43
C VAL A 392 26.55 -0.99 -12.79
N LYS A 393 25.77 -1.67 -13.62
CA LYS A 393 26.16 -1.97 -15.00
C LYS A 393 25.53 -0.94 -15.93
N GLY A 394 26.37 -0.27 -16.72
CA GLY A 394 25.92 0.59 -17.82
C GLY A 394 25.83 -0.22 -19.12
N ARG A 395 25.06 0.25 -20.09
CA ARG A 395 25.21 -0.25 -21.46
C ARG A 395 26.54 0.30 -22.01
N ALA A 396 27.45 -0.58 -22.45
CA ALA A 396 28.45 -0.17 -23.44
C ALA A 396 27.68 0.47 -24.61
N ARG A 397 28.08 1.69 -25.00
CA ARG A 397 27.45 2.42 -26.10
C ARG A 397 27.53 1.66 -27.40
#